data_AF-A0AAD6TUR1-F1
#
_entry.id   AF-A0AAD6TUR1-F1
#
_cell.length_a   1.000
_cell.length_b   1.000
_cell.length_c   1.000
_cell.angle_alpha   90.00
_cell.angle_beta   90.00
_cell.angle_gamma   90.00
#
_symmetry.space_group_name_H-M   'P 1'
#
loop_
_entity.id
_entity.type
_entity.pdbx_description
1 polymer ?
#
loop_
_entity_poly.entity_id
_entity_poly.type
_entity_poly.pdbx_seq_one_letter_code
_entity_poly.pdbx_strand_id
1 'polypeptide(L)'
;MAEKTNLYIKAHAVSVQVLAQDPTRRDKLLAELAASPSPNVQPDLRIDPNADHEALLRRWDDAIAEEPTDFTTHVHRVHYCTIAFVYYDRYYLGPATLQHGNKFAVLYNETLCRLMSESLAIGEPIQTNAHRVHAIGGTPPTANQRLSAKEAHDLLSAPEVLLEMSFCHCDEDVPGVWRVFSVNQLTTRDGRQEVFTIVFDDEREKFEVAKGGLMDLLLNSSIVFA
;
A
#
# COMPACT_ATOMS: atom_id res chain seq x y z
N MET A 1 -13.75 8.03 19.19
CA MET A 1 -12.60 7.94 18.25
C MET A 1 -12.60 6.63 17.48
N ALA A 2 -12.48 5.48 18.16
CA ALA A 2 -12.47 4.17 17.49
C ALA A 2 -13.73 3.89 16.63
N GLU A 3 -14.90 4.39 17.02
CA GLU A 3 -16.15 4.18 16.27
C GLU A 3 -16.13 4.80 14.86
N LYS A 4 -15.64 6.03 14.70
CA LYS A 4 -15.55 6.69 13.38
C LYS A 4 -14.52 6.02 12.50
N THR A 5 -13.35 5.71 13.05
CA THR A 5 -12.30 4.95 12.33
C THR A 5 -12.83 3.59 11.85
N ASN A 6 -13.57 2.89 12.70
CA ASN A 6 -14.19 1.61 12.37
C ASN A 6 -15.26 1.74 11.28
N LEU A 7 -16.11 2.79 11.34
CA LEU A 7 -17.09 3.09 10.31
C LEU A 7 -16.43 3.24 8.94
N TYR A 8 -15.39 4.07 8.84
CA TYR A 8 -14.72 4.34 7.57
C TYR A 8 -14.02 3.09 7.01
N ILE A 9 -13.31 2.34 7.86
CA ILE A 9 -12.61 1.12 7.44
C ILE A 9 -13.59 0.06 6.95
N LYS A 10 -14.70 -0.17 7.67
CA LYS A 10 -15.70 -1.17 7.26
C LYS A 10 -16.42 -0.79 5.97
N ALA A 11 -16.89 0.46 5.87
CA ALA A 11 -17.57 0.95 4.67
C ALA A 11 -16.64 0.92 3.44
N HIS A 12 -15.37 1.26 3.64
CA HIS A 12 -14.33 1.15 2.63
C HIS A 12 -14.12 -0.29 2.18
N ALA A 13 -13.92 -1.23 3.11
CA ALA A 13 -13.66 -2.63 2.80
C ALA A 13 -14.80 -3.30 2.02
N VAL A 14 -16.05 -3.07 2.43
CA VAL A 14 -17.24 -3.57 1.72
C VAL A 14 -17.25 -3.06 0.27
N SER A 15 -16.99 -1.77 0.07
CA SER A 15 -17.02 -1.18 -1.28
C SER A 15 -15.86 -1.66 -2.14
N VAL A 16 -14.65 -1.76 -1.59
CA VAL A 16 -13.48 -2.30 -2.30
C VAL A 16 -13.73 -3.74 -2.75
N GLN A 17 -14.38 -4.56 -1.92
CA GLN A 17 -14.70 -5.95 -2.29
C GLN A 17 -15.63 -6.02 -3.50
N VAL A 18 -16.66 -5.17 -3.57
CA VAL A 18 -17.54 -5.09 -4.75
C VAL A 18 -16.77 -4.59 -5.97
N LEU A 19 -15.94 -3.56 -5.82
CA LEU A 19 -15.15 -3.01 -6.93
C LEU A 19 -14.09 -3.99 -7.46
N ALA A 20 -13.58 -4.87 -6.61
CA ALA A 20 -12.61 -5.88 -6.99
C ALA A 20 -13.22 -7.03 -7.82
N GLN A 21 -14.55 -7.13 -7.90
CA GLN A 21 -15.24 -8.06 -8.80
C GLN A 21 -15.08 -7.70 -10.28
N ASP A 22 -14.84 -6.41 -10.59
CA ASP A 22 -14.60 -5.93 -11.97
C ASP A 22 -13.51 -4.84 -11.99
N PRO A 23 -12.21 -5.25 -12.00
CA PRO A 23 -11.09 -4.32 -11.97
C PRO A 23 -11.07 -3.36 -13.16
N THR A 24 -11.43 -3.83 -14.36
CA THR A 24 -11.44 -3.02 -15.58
C THR A 24 -12.47 -1.88 -15.48
N ARG A 25 -13.69 -2.18 -15.01
CA ARG A 25 -14.72 -1.17 -14.80
C ARG A 25 -14.35 -0.20 -13.70
N ARG A 26 -13.74 -0.68 -12.60
CA ARG A 26 -13.20 0.16 -11.52
C ARG A 26 -12.18 1.15 -12.05
N ASP A 27 -11.18 0.68 -12.79
CA ASP A 27 -10.08 1.52 -13.26
C ASP A 27 -10.57 2.57 -14.27
N LYS A 28 -11.54 2.21 -15.12
CA LYS A 28 -12.21 3.16 -16.01
C LYS A 28 -12.93 4.27 -15.23
N LEU A 29 -13.71 3.93 -14.20
CA LEU A 29 -14.42 4.91 -13.38
C LEU A 29 -13.47 5.80 -12.58
N LEU A 30 -12.37 5.23 -12.06
CA LEU A 30 -11.33 6.00 -11.38
C LEU A 30 -10.66 7.00 -12.34
N ALA A 31 -10.38 6.59 -13.58
CA ALA A 31 -9.84 7.49 -14.60
C ALA A 31 -10.83 8.60 -14.98
N GLU A 32 -12.13 8.28 -15.11
CA GLU A 32 -13.19 9.26 -15.36
C GLU A 32 -13.33 10.26 -14.20
N LEU A 33 -13.24 9.78 -12.96
CA LEU A 33 -13.26 10.62 -11.76
C LEU A 33 -12.03 11.52 -11.66
N ALA A 34 -10.84 11.01 -11.97
CA ALA A 34 -9.60 11.78 -11.99
C ALA A 34 -9.59 12.85 -13.10
N ALA A 35 -10.23 12.56 -14.24
CA ALA A 35 -10.39 13.50 -15.34
C ALA A 35 -11.52 14.52 -15.10
N SER A 36 -12.43 14.24 -14.16
CA SER A 36 -13.53 15.15 -13.82
C SER A 36 -13.01 16.35 -13.04
N PRO A 37 -13.40 17.59 -13.41
CA PRO A 37 -13.10 18.79 -12.63
C PRO A 37 -13.91 18.85 -11.32
N SER A 38 -14.51 17.74 -10.89
CA SER A 38 -15.38 17.68 -9.73
C SER A 38 -14.59 18.03 -8.46
N PRO A 39 -15.03 19.06 -7.70
CA PRO A 39 -14.35 19.51 -6.49
C PRO A 39 -14.35 18.44 -5.38
N ASN A 40 -15.11 17.37 -5.53
CA ASN A 40 -15.23 16.28 -4.56
C ASN A 40 -14.15 15.19 -4.71
N VAL A 41 -13.33 15.24 -5.77
CA VAL A 41 -12.32 14.19 -6.06
C VAL A 41 -10.88 14.69 -5.91
N GLN A 42 -10.67 16.01 -5.84
CA GLN A 42 -9.34 16.54 -5.58
C GLN A 42 -9.04 16.45 -4.09
N PRO A 43 -8.04 15.66 -3.67
CA PRO A 43 -7.53 15.67 -2.31
C PRO A 43 -6.63 16.89 -2.12
N ASP A 44 -7.01 18.05 -2.66
CA ASP A 44 -6.44 19.30 -2.21
C ASP A 44 -7.06 19.53 -0.82
N LEU A 45 -6.54 18.79 0.16
CA LEU A 45 -6.77 18.88 1.60
C LEU A 45 -6.27 20.23 2.14
N ARG A 46 -6.29 21.27 1.31
CA ARG A 46 -6.27 22.69 1.65
C ARG A 46 -7.60 23.05 2.28
N ILE A 47 -7.91 22.35 3.36
CA ILE A 47 -9.06 22.64 4.18
C ILE A 47 -8.62 23.79 5.07
N ASP A 48 -9.37 24.88 5.00
CA ASP A 48 -9.14 26.06 5.81
C ASP A 48 -8.98 25.61 7.27
N PRO A 49 -7.87 25.95 7.94
CA PRO A 49 -7.68 25.60 9.36
C PRO A 49 -8.72 26.25 10.29
N ASN A 50 -9.53 27.18 9.78
CA ASN A 50 -10.68 27.77 10.49
C ASN A 50 -12.03 27.20 10.00
N ALA A 51 -12.02 26.20 9.12
CA ALA A 51 -13.25 25.55 8.69
C ALA A 51 -13.94 24.86 9.88
N ASP A 52 -15.25 24.73 9.78
CA ASP A 52 -16.00 23.86 10.67
C ASP A 52 -15.69 22.39 10.34
N HIS A 53 -14.64 21.87 10.97
CA HIS A 53 -14.14 20.52 10.77
C HIS A 53 -15.20 19.45 11.07
N GLU A 54 -16.08 19.72 12.04
CA GLU A 54 -17.15 18.79 12.40
C GLU A 54 -18.25 18.77 11.34
N ALA A 55 -18.66 19.93 10.83
CA ALA A 55 -19.63 20.02 9.76
C ALA A 55 -19.13 19.37 8.46
N LEU A 56 -17.83 19.51 8.13
CA LEU A 56 -17.22 18.84 6.99
C LEU A 56 -17.23 17.32 7.14
N LEU A 57 -16.79 16.80 8.31
CA LEU A 57 -16.85 15.36 8.60
C LEU A 57 -18.27 14.84 8.55
N ARG A 58 -19.26 15.57 9.08
CA ARG A 58 -20.65 15.13 9.09
C ARG A 58 -21.20 14.95 7.67
N ARG A 59 -20.82 15.82 6.73
CA ARG A 59 -21.21 15.65 5.31
C ARG A 59 -20.65 14.35 4.71
N TRP A 60 -19.43 13.97 5.05
CA TRP A 60 -18.88 12.70 4.58
C TRP A 60 -19.46 11.52 5.35
N ASP A 61 -19.72 11.65 6.65
CA ASP A 61 -20.40 10.63 7.46
C ASP A 61 -21.78 10.30 6.87
N ASP A 62 -22.55 11.32 6.51
CA ASP A 62 -23.85 11.18 5.87
C ASP A 62 -23.71 10.46 4.52
N ALA A 63 -22.75 10.86 3.67
CA ALA A 63 -22.49 10.21 2.38
C ALA A 63 -21.97 8.76 2.50
N ILE A 64 -21.27 8.42 3.59
CA ILE A 64 -20.76 7.06 3.87
C ILE A 64 -21.86 6.15 4.43
N ALA A 65 -22.84 6.72 5.14
CA ALA A 65 -23.97 6.01 5.72
C ALA A 65 -25.01 5.61 4.66
N GLU A 66 -25.07 6.32 3.54
CA GLU A 66 -25.88 5.93 2.39
C GLU A 66 -25.38 4.60 1.80
N GLU A 67 -26.29 3.62 1.69
CA GLU A 67 -25.93 2.32 1.14
C GLU A 67 -25.79 2.42 -0.39
N PRO A 68 -24.62 2.06 -0.96
CA PRO A 68 -24.37 2.14 -2.38
C PRO A 68 -25.28 1.15 -3.14
N THR A 69 -25.90 1.64 -4.21
CA THR A 69 -26.85 0.88 -5.02
C THR A 69 -26.24 0.38 -6.33
N ASP A 70 -25.09 0.94 -6.71
CA ASP A 70 -24.42 0.63 -7.96
C ASP A 70 -22.90 0.73 -7.86
N PHE A 71 -22.22 0.30 -8.92
CA PHE A 71 -20.76 0.24 -8.97
C PHE A 71 -20.12 1.65 -8.83
N THR A 72 -20.77 2.70 -9.34
CA THR A 72 -20.28 4.07 -9.28
C THR A 72 -20.36 4.64 -7.86
N THR A 73 -21.47 4.39 -7.17
CA THR A 73 -21.68 4.77 -5.77
C THR A 73 -20.72 4.03 -4.83
N HIS A 74 -20.33 2.79 -5.14
CA HIS A 74 -19.22 2.13 -4.45
C HIS A 74 -17.87 2.85 -4.62
N VAL A 75 -17.53 3.33 -5.83
CA VAL A 75 -16.29 4.11 -6.04
C VAL A 75 -16.34 5.42 -5.24
N HIS A 76 -17.47 6.11 -5.23
CA HIS A 76 -17.64 7.32 -4.43
C HIS A 76 -17.51 7.04 -2.92
N ARG A 77 -18.12 5.96 -2.42
CA ARG A 77 -18.03 5.58 -1.00
C ARG A 77 -16.59 5.28 -0.58
N VAL A 78 -15.80 4.59 -1.43
CA VAL A 78 -14.36 4.39 -1.20
C VAL A 78 -13.63 5.73 -1.09
N HIS A 79 -13.91 6.66 -1.99
CA HIS A 79 -13.29 7.98 -1.99
C HIS A 79 -13.64 8.80 -0.74
N TYR A 80 -14.92 8.86 -0.37
CA TYR A 80 -15.37 9.54 0.85
C TYR A 80 -14.79 8.91 2.11
N CYS A 81 -14.76 7.57 2.21
CA CYS A 81 -14.13 6.89 3.35
C CYS A 81 -12.65 7.24 3.47
N THR A 82 -11.92 7.29 2.34
CA THR A 82 -10.50 7.63 2.32
C THR A 82 -10.26 9.06 2.77
N ILE A 83 -11.02 10.02 2.23
CA ILE A 83 -10.91 11.43 2.62
C ILE A 83 -11.27 11.61 4.09
N ALA A 84 -12.41 11.06 4.54
CA ALA A 84 -12.87 11.18 5.91
C ALA A 84 -11.87 10.57 6.89
N PHE A 85 -11.27 9.42 6.55
CA PHE A 85 -10.24 8.79 7.36
C PHE A 85 -8.98 9.66 7.47
N VAL A 86 -8.41 10.11 6.35
CA VAL A 86 -7.20 10.97 6.34
C VAL A 86 -7.45 12.27 7.09
N TYR A 87 -8.64 12.86 6.93
CA TYR A 87 -9.00 14.09 7.61
C TYR A 87 -9.19 13.90 9.12
N TYR A 88 -9.92 12.85 9.52
CA TYR A 88 -10.12 12.52 10.92
C TYR A 88 -8.80 12.21 11.61
N ASP A 89 -7.90 11.49 10.93
CA ASP A 89 -6.55 11.25 11.41
C ASP A 89 -5.79 12.56 11.63
N ARG A 90 -5.74 13.43 10.62
CA ARG A 90 -4.97 14.68 10.68
C ARG A 90 -5.47 15.67 11.75
N TYR A 91 -6.78 15.84 11.90
CA TYR A 91 -7.35 16.93 12.72
C TYR A 91 -7.89 16.48 14.09
N TYR A 92 -8.17 15.19 14.28
CA TYR A 92 -8.68 14.67 15.56
C TYR A 92 -7.68 13.73 16.24
N LEU A 93 -7.10 12.78 15.50
CA LEU A 93 -6.21 11.76 16.08
C LEU A 93 -4.77 12.26 16.25
N GLY A 94 -4.23 12.97 15.26
CA GLY A 94 -2.89 13.56 15.29
C GLY A 94 -2.69 14.49 16.51
N PRO A 95 -3.57 15.48 16.73
CA PRO A 95 -3.48 16.33 17.92
C PRO A 95 -3.63 15.54 19.23
N ALA A 96 -4.54 14.55 19.29
CA ALA A 96 -4.73 13.72 20.48
C ALA A 96 -3.50 12.84 20.79
N THR A 97 -2.85 12.26 19.77
CA THR A 97 -1.63 11.47 19.94
C THR A 97 -0.46 12.33 20.43
N LEU A 98 -0.32 13.56 19.94
CA LEU A 98 0.67 14.52 20.43
C LEU A 98 0.41 14.96 21.88
N GLN A 99 -0.85 15.11 22.28
CA GLN A 99 -1.22 15.50 23.65
C GLN A 99 -1.05 14.37 24.68
N HIS A 100 -1.25 13.11 24.28
CA HIS A 100 -1.26 11.97 25.21
C HIS A 100 0.02 11.10 25.17
N GLY A 101 0.98 11.43 24.29
CA GLY A 101 2.30 10.79 24.22
C GLY A 101 2.31 9.40 23.57
N ASN A 102 3.50 8.78 23.52
CA ASN A 102 3.77 7.56 22.73
C ASN A 102 2.84 6.37 23.03
N LYS A 103 2.36 6.20 24.26
CA LYS A 103 1.44 5.08 24.59
C LYS A 103 0.12 5.16 23.83
N PHE A 104 -0.41 6.36 23.63
CA PHE A 104 -1.65 6.56 22.89
C PHE A 104 -1.45 6.27 21.39
N ALA A 105 -0.29 6.66 20.84
CA ALA A 105 0.08 6.34 19.46
C ALA A 105 0.21 4.82 19.23
N VAL A 106 0.79 4.08 20.19
CA VAL A 106 0.88 2.60 20.12
C VAL A 106 -0.50 1.95 20.11
N LEU A 107 -1.38 2.32 21.06
CA LEU A 107 -2.74 1.78 21.14
C LEU A 107 -3.58 2.12 19.91
N TYR A 108 -3.39 3.32 19.36
CA TYR A 108 -4.03 3.74 18.12
C TYR A 108 -3.58 2.86 16.95
N ASN A 109 -2.26 2.66 16.77
CA ASN A 109 -1.72 1.82 15.71
C ASN A 109 -2.16 0.36 15.84
N GLU A 110 -2.15 -0.21 17.05
CA GLU A 110 -2.68 -1.56 17.30
C GLU A 110 -4.15 -1.67 16.91
N THR A 111 -4.97 -0.67 17.29
CA THR A 111 -6.38 -0.62 16.93
C THR A 111 -6.57 -0.54 15.43
N LEU A 112 -5.78 0.30 14.75
CA LEU A 112 -5.83 0.45 13.30
C LEU A 112 -5.44 -0.84 12.58
N CYS A 113 -4.33 -1.47 12.97
CA CYS A 113 -3.90 -2.76 12.42
C CYS A 113 -4.98 -3.82 12.59
N ARG A 114 -5.57 -3.93 13.78
CA ARG A 114 -6.65 -4.87 14.06
C ARG A 114 -7.86 -4.63 13.16
N LEU A 115 -8.32 -3.38 13.04
CA LEU A 115 -9.45 -3.02 12.18
C LEU A 115 -9.17 -3.32 10.71
N MET A 116 -7.96 -3.07 10.22
CA MET A 116 -7.56 -3.42 8.86
C MET A 116 -7.57 -4.93 8.63
N SER A 117 -7.00 -5.72 9.54
CA SER A 117 -7.03 -7.19 9.47
C SER A 117 -8.46 -7.74 9.52
N GLU A 118 -9.31 -7.21 10.42
CA GLU A 118 -10.73 -7.56 10.48
C GLU A 118 -11.44 -7.23 9.17
N SER A 119 -11.10 -6.10 8.55
CA SER A 119 -11.70 -5.66 7.28
C SER A 119 -11.32 -6.52 6.07
N LEU A 120 -10.08 -7.02 6.04
CA LEU A 120 -9.61 -7.95 5.01
C LEU A 120 -10.31 -9.32 5.12
N ALA A 121 -10.80 -9.68 6.31
CA ALA A 121 -11.55 -10.90 6.55
C ALA A 121 -13.04 -10.82 6.15
N ILE A 122 -13.54 -9.65 5.71
CA ILE A 122 -14.97 -9.43 5.37
C ILE A 122 -15.39 -10.11 4.05
N GLY A 123 -14.48 -10.77 3.32
CA GLY A 123 -14.80 -11.46 2.08
C GLY A 123 -14.24 -12.88 1.96
N GLU A 124 -14.98 -13.75 1.25
CA GLU A 124 -14.34 -14.92 0.64
C GLU A 124 -13.25 -14.42 -0.33
N PRO A 125 -12.06 -15.07 -0.38
CA PRO A 125 -11.00 -14.68 -1.29
C PRO A 125 -11.57 -14.60 -2.71
N ILE A 126 -11.46 -13.42 -3.32
CA ILE A 126 -11.91 -13.21 -4.69
C ILE A 126 -11.16 -14.21 -5.55
N GLN A 127 -11.87 -15.21 -6.06
CA GLN A 127 -11.34 -16.07 -7.11
C GLN A 127 -11.21 -15.21 -8.36
N THR A 128 -10.10 -14.48 -8.45
CA THR A 128 -9.76 -13.75 -9.65
C THR A 128 -9.46 -14.81 -10.71
N ASN A 129 -10.44 -15.05 -11.59
CA ASN A 129 -10.16 -15.56 -12.93
C ASN A 129 -9.43 -14.44 -13.68
N ALA A 130 -8.21 -14.11 -13.24
CA ALA A 130 -7.33 -13.25 -13.99
C ALA A 130 -7.13 -13.96 -15.32
N HIS A 131 -7.79 -13.46 -16.38
CA HIS A 131 -7.32 -13.70 -17.72
C HIS A 131 -5.88 -13.23 -17.73
N ARG A 132 -4.94 -14.19 -17.79
CA ARG A 132 -3.53 -13.92 -18.01
C ARG A 132 -3.45 -12.89 -19.13
N VAL A 133 -3.14 -11.65 -18.76
CA VAL A 133 -2.71 -10.65 -19.71
C VAL A 133 -1.44 -11.26 -20.29
N HIS A 134 -1.50 -11.65 -21.56
CA HIS A 134 -0.32 -12.12 -22.27
C HIS A 134 0.70 -10.97 -22.22
N ALA A 135 1.72 -11.14 -21.37
CA ALA A 135 2.90 -10.32 -21.40
C ALA A 135 3.44 -10.32 -22.83
N ILE A 136 3.70 -9.13 -23.34
CA ILE A 136 4.23 -8.88 -24.68
C ILE A 136 5.57 -9.61 -24.80
N GLY A 137 5.57 -10.72 -25.53
CA GLY A 137 6.70 -11.24 -26.30
C GLY A 137 8.10 -11.14 -25.69
N GLY A 138 8.28 -11.66 -24.48
CA GLY A 138 9.58 -12.05 -23.93
C GLY A 138 9.43 -13.46 -23.40
N THR A 139 10.23 -14.42 -23.86
CA THR A 139 10.27 -15.76 -23.25
C THR A 139 10.54 -15.59 -21.76
N PRO A 140 9.66 -16.10 -20.86
CA PRO A 140 9.90 -15.99 -19.43
C PRO A 140 11.20 -16.72 -19.11
N PRO A 141 12.12 -16.10 -18.34
CA PRO A 141 13.25 -16.83 -17.78
C PRO A 141 12.68 -18.00 -16.99
N THR A 142 13.28 -19.17 -17.16
CA THR A 142 12.81 -20.40 -16.52
C THR A 142 12.86 -20.17 -15.01
N ALA A 143 11.72 -20.30 -14.33
CA ALA A 143 11.64 -20.27 -12.88
C ALA A 143 12.75 -21.20 -12.33
N ASN A 144 13.64 -20.64 -11.49
CA ASN A 144 14.84 -21.26 -10.87
C ASN A 144 16.22 -20.85 -11.43
N GLN A 145 16.32 -19.92 -12.40
CA GLN A 145 17.66 -19.42 -12.77
C GLN A 145 18.17 -18.42 -11.72
N ARG A 146 19.27 -18.77 -11.04
CA ARG A 146 19.99 -17.84 -10.15
C ARG A 146 20.57 -16.68 -10.95
N LEU A 147 20.56 -15.50 -10.36
CA LEU A 147 21.17 -14.32 -10.96
C LEU A 147 22.68 -14.53 -11.16
N SER A 148 23.17 -14.21 -12.34
CA SER A 148 24.60 -14.07 -12.58
C SER A 148 25.13 -12.80 -11.89
N ALA A 149 26.43 -12.78 -11.60
CA ALA A 149 27.10 -11.60 -11.04
C ALA A 149 26.94 -10.35 -11.92
N LYS A 150 26.82 -10.54 -13.24
CA LYS A 150 26.56 -9.44 -14.17
C LYS A 150 25.14 -8.89 -13.98
N GLU A 151 24.13 -9.74 -13.96
CA GLU A 151 22.73 -9.32 -13.78
C GLU A 151 22.51 -8.66 -12.42
N ALA A 152 23.09 -9.20 -11.35
CA ALA A 152 23.03 -8.59 -10.03
C ALA A 152 23.68 -7.19 -10.01
N HIS A 153 24.79 -7.01 -10.72
CA HIS A 153 25.44 -5.71 -10.84
C HIS A 153 24.63 -4.70 -11.67
N ASP A 154 24.03 -5.16 -12.77
CA ASP A 154 23.16 -4.34 -13.61
C ASP A 154 21.92 -3.88 -12.81
N LEU A 155 21.32 -4.76 -12.01
CA LEU A 155 20.21 -4.42 -11.11
C LEU A 155 20.59 -3.40 -10.03
N LEU A 156 21.77 -3.56 -9.41
CA LEU A 156 22.28 -2.60 -8.41
C LEU A 156 22.63 -1.23 -9.00
N SER A 157 22.78 -1.15 -10.31
CA SER A 157 23.05 0.11 -11.02
C SER A 157 21.76 0.85 -11.41
N ALA A 158 20.60 0.18 -11.31
CA ALA A 158 19.26 0.70 -11.64
C ALA A 158 18.27 0.40 -10.48
N PRO A 159 18.40 1.10 -9.33
CA PRO A 159 17.64 0.79 -8.11
C PRO A 159 16.12 0.91 -8.27
N GLU A 160 15.63 1.69 -9.22
CA GLU A 160 14.22 1.78 -9.59
C GLU A 160 13.65 0.45 -10.10
N VAL A 161 14.45 -0.35 -10.79
CA VAL A 161 14.02 -1.66 -11.31
C VAL A 161 13.89 -2.66 -10.16
N LEU A 162 14.77 -2.57 -9.15
CA LEU A 162 14.75 -3.47 -7.98
C LEU A 162 13.44 -3.37 -7.19
N LEU A 163 12.80 -2.19 -7.13
CA LEU A 163 11.55 -1.96 -6.39
C LEU A 163 10.36 -2.78 -6.91
N GLU A 164 10.37 -3.14 -8.19
CA GLU A 164 9.27 -3.87 -8.82
C GLU A 164 9.49 -5.38 -8.81
N MET A 165 10.61 -5.84 -8.23
CA MET A 165 11.02 -7.25 -8.27
C MET A 165 10.72 -7.98 -6.96
N SER A 166 10.32 -9.25 -7.10
CA SER A 166 10.24 -10.22 -6.01
C SER A 166 11.28 -11.31 -6.25
N PHE A 167 11.89 -11.78 -5.17
CA PHE A 167 13.01 -12.71 -5.22
C PHE A 167 12.71 -13.90 -4.32
N CYS A 168 13.00 -15.10 -4.80
CA CYS A 168 13.00 -16.31 -3.99
C CYS A 168 14.44 -16.53 -3.52
N HIS A 169 14.64 -16.49 -2.20
CA HIS A 169 15.89 -16.88 -1.59
C HIS A 169 15.82 -18.37 -1.31
N CYS A 170 16.73 -19.11 -1.95
CA CYS A 170 16.85 -20.56 -1.77
C CYS A 170 18.12 -20.82 -0.95
N ASP A 171 18.07 -20.45 0.32
CA ASP A 171 19.03 -20.91 1.33
C ASP A 171 18.36 -21.98 2.20
N GLU A 172 19.13 -23.01 2.59
CA GLU A 172 18.62 -24.19 3.28
C GLU A 172 18.09 -23.85 4.68
N ASP A 173 18.57 -22.76 5.28
CA ASP A 173 18.24 -22.33 6.64
C ASP A 173 16.99 -21.41 6.71
N VAL A 174 16.67 -20.66 5.64
CA VAL A 174 15.52 -19.73 5.61
C VAL A 174 14.88 -19.72 4.21
N PRO A 175 14.01 -20.70 3.87
CA PRO A 175 13.27 -20.67 2.63
C PRO A 175 12.22 -19.56 2.67
N GLY A 176 12.23 -18.66 1.68
CA GLY A 176 11.27 -17.56 1.64
C GLY A 176 11.28 -16.77 0.32
N VAL A 177 10.13 -16.20 0.00
CA VAL A 177 10.03 -15.14 -1.01
C VAL A 177 10.14 -13.81 -0.26
N TRP A 178 10.97 -12.91 -0.78
CA TRP A 178 11.12 -11.56 -0.26
C TRP A 178 10.88 -10.56 -1.36
N ARG A 179 10.33 -9.40 -0.99
CA ARG A 179 10.00 -8.32 -1.91
C ARG A 179 10.75 -7.07 -1.50
N VAL A 180 11.40 -6.43 -2.46
CA VAL A 180 12.06 -5.14 -2.19
C VAL A 180 10.98 -4.07 -2.06
N PHE A 181 10.68 -3.66 -0.84
CA PHE A 181 9.66 -2.62 -0.60
C PHE A 181 10.19 -1.20 -0.82
N SER A 182 11.46 -0.95 -0.48
CA SER A 182 12.05 0.39 -0.62
C SER A 182 13.56 0.35 -0.79
N VAL A 183 14.08 1.05 -1.80
CA VAL A 183 15.52 1.26 -1.96
C VAL A 183 15.80 2.71 -1.60
N ASN A 184 16.28 2.93 -0.37
CA ASN A 184 16.64 4.26 0.11
C ASN A 184 18.15 4.42 0.04
N GLN A 185 18.67 5.06 -1.00
CA GLN A 185 20.09 5.36 -1.11
C GLN A 185 20.46 6.48 -0.11
N LEU A 186 20.76 6.09 1.13
CA LEU A 186 21.26 7.01 2.14
C LEU A 186 22.75 7.22 1.91
N THR A 187 23.11 8.38 1.37
CA THR A 187 24.52 8.80 1.31
C THR A 187 24.92 9.30 2.70
N THR A 188 25.87 8.63 3.35
CA THR A 188 26.41 9.11 4.63
C THR A 188 26.99 10.52 4.49
N ARG A 189 27.10 11.28 5.58
CA ARG A 189 27.65 12.66 5.59
C ARG A 189 29.02 12.80 4.90
N ASP A 190 29.76 11.70 4.80
CA ASP A 190 31.08 11.63 4.18
C ASP A 190 31.05 11.19 2.71
N GLY A 191 29.87 10.97 2.13
CA GLY A 191 29.69 10.61 0.72
C GLY A 191 30.01 9.15 0.37
N ARG A 192 30.21 8.27 1.37
CA ARG A 192 30.96 7.02 1.15
C ARG A 192 30.17 5.72 1.20
N GLN A 193 28.94 5.71 1.69
CA GLN A 193 28.21 4.46 1.89
C GLN A 193 26.78 4.55 1.38
N GLU A 194 26.37 3.52 0.64
CA GLU A 194 25.02 3.28 0.16
C GLU A 194 24.39 2.18 1.04
N VAL A 195 23.26 2.48 1.66
CA VAL A 195 22.49 1.53 2.48
C VAL A 195 21.20 1.19 1.72
N PHE A 196 20.73 -0.05 1.82
CA PHE A 196 19.51 -0.54 1.19
C PHE A 196 18.60 -1.13 2.28
N THR A 197 17.29 -0.91 2.20
CA THR A 197 16.32 -1.41 3.20
C THR A 197 15.44 -2.51 2.60
N ILE A 198 15.61 -3.76 3.04
CA ILE A 198 14.83 -4.91 2.54
C ILE A 198 13.73 -5.26 3.54
N VAL A 199 12.56 -5.68 3.05
CA VAL A 199 11.43 -6.16 3.86
C VAL A 199 11.09 -7.58 3.41
N PHE A 200 10.95 -8.51 4.36
CA PHE A 200 10.58 -9.91 4.08
C PHE A 200 9.07 -10.08 4.21
N ASP A 201 8.47 -10.96 3.40
CA ASP A 201 7.01 -11.05 3.20
C ASP A 201 6.23 -11.49 4.45
N ASP A 202 6.92 -11.99 5.50
CA ASP A 202 6.32 -12.41 6.77
C ASP A 202 6.80 -11.61 8.00
N GLU A 203 7.76 -10.69 7.85
CA GLU A 203 8.31 -9.96 8.99
C GLU A 203 8.29 -8.45 8.73
N ARG A 204 7.66 -7.71 9.65
CA ARG A 204 7.69 -6.24 9.72
C ARG A 204 9.10 -5.68 9.99
N GLU A 205 10.11 -6.55 10.00
CA GLU A 205 11.49 -6.21 10.28
C GLU A 205 12.17 -5.70 9.01
N LYS A 206 12.76 -4.51 9.14
CA LYS A 206 13.50 -3.85 8.06
C LYS A 206 14.96 -4.22 8.21
N PHE A 207 15.54 -4.79 7.17
CA PHE A 207 16.95 -5.12 7.15
C PHE A 207 17.72 -4.06 6.37
N GLU A 208 18.62 -3.37 7.07
CA GLU A 208 19.57 -2.45 6.44
C GLU A 208 20.80 -3.24 6.00
N VAL A 209 21.03 -3.31 4.69
CA VAL A 209 22.19 -3.96 4.10
C VAL A 209 23.02 -2.98 3.28
N ALA A 210 24.34 -3.08 3.40
CA ALA A 210 25.26 -2.35 2.53
C ALA A 210 25.21 -2.94 1.11
N LYS A 211 25.68 -2.18 0.11
CA LYS A 211 25.75 -2.61 -1.30
C LYS A 211 26.36 -4.01 -1.49
N GLY A 212 27.44 -4.32 -0.76
CA GLY A 212 28.08 -5.64 -0.80
C GLY A 212 27.17 -6.75 -0.28
N GLY A 213 26.49 -6.53 0.85
CA GLY A 213 25.53 -7.49 1.39
C GLY A 213 24.31 -7.69 0.50
N LEU A 214 23.83 -6.64 -0.17
CA LEU A 214 22.74 -6.77 -1.15
C LEU A 214 23.19 -7.55 -2.40
N MET A 215 24.43 -7.37 -2.85
CA MET A 215 25.00 -8.17 -3.95
C MET A 215 25.03 -9.66 -3.59
N ASP A 216 25.54 -10.00 -2.41
CA ASP A 216 25.60 -11.40 -1.95
C ASP A 216 24.20 -12.03 -1.85
N LEU A 217 23.22 -11.23 -1.44
CA LEU A 217 21.83 -11.65 -1.34
C LEU A 217 21.22 -11.91 -2.73
N LEU A 218 21.42 -10.99 -3.69
CA LEU A 218 20.95 -11.16 -5.08
C LEU A 218 21.56 -12.38 -5.76
N LEU A 219 22.86 -12.64 -5.57
CA LEU A 219 23.56 -13.80 -6.13
C LEU A 219 23.01 -15.15 -5.64
N ASN A 220 22.44 -15.16 -4.43
CA ASN A 220 21.81 -16.33 -3.82
C ASN A 220 20.29 -16.37 -4.03
N SER A 221 19.75 -15.48 -4.86
CA SER A 221 18.32 -15.41 -5.16
C SER A 221 18.00 -15.72 -6.62
N SER A 222 16.75 -16.10 -6.83
CA SER A 222 16.13 -16.26 -8.14
C SER A 222 14.97 -15.27 -8.27
N ILE A 223 14.79 -14.67 -9.45
CA ILE A 223 13.68 -13.73 -9.68
C ILE A 223 12.37 -14.51 -9.78
N VAL A 224 11.36 -14.03 -9.05
CA VAL A 224 9.98 -14.52 -9.15
C VAL A 224 9.20 -13.51 -9.99
N PHE A 225 8.85 -13.90 -11.21
CA PHE A 225 7.92 -13.13 -12.03
C PHE A 225 6.50 -13.38 -11.52
N ALA A 226 5.81 -12.32 -11.09
CA ALA A 226 4.38 -12.35 -10.78
C ALA A 226 3.55 -12.27 -12.07
#